data_AF-A0A662VU15-F1
#
_entry.id   AF-A0A662VU15-F1
#
_cell.length_a   1.000
_cell.length_b   1.000
_cell.length_c   1.000
_cell.angle_alpha   90.00
_cell.angle_beta   90.00
_cell.angle_gamma   90.00
#
_symmetry.space_group_name_H-M   'P 1'
#
loop_
_entity.id
_entity.type
_entity.pdbx_description
1 polymer ?
#
loop_
_entity_poly.entity_id
_entity_poly.type
_entity_poly.pdbx_seq_one_letter_code
_entity_poly.pdbx_strand_id
1 'polypeptide(L)'
;MKCVICGEEEADGKYEEFGICPICGDIIDDVIAFCFKELEKSDAVNLSDYFNKKISHINELASWMWGWIMGEDVEAAKGADERYFKRLELVVRWMQSNPDVLEKICDKYFCKCECCGMDLTPVTIEIKEEYGWFKVMCKKCRKLIAKCFSPKEI
;
A
#
# COMPACT_ATOMS: atom_id res chain seq x y z
N MET A 1 -5.42 -13.30 18.32
CA MET A 1 -6.17 -13.86 17.16
C MET A 1 -5.18 -14.02 16.01
N LYS A 2 -5.23 -15.09 15.23
CA LYS A 2 -4.30 -15.27 14.09
C LYS A 2 -4.65 -14.34 12.92
N CYS A 3 -3.63 -13.93 12.17
CA CYS A 3 -3.75 -13.08 11.00
C CYS A 3 -4.61 -13.74 9.93
N VAL A 4 -5.65 -13.03 9.47
CA VAL A 4 -6.59 -13.52 8.45
C VAL A 4 -5.96 -13.65 7.06
N ILE A 5 -4.81 -13.01 6.83
CA ILE A 5 -4.09 -13.02 5.54
C ILE A 5 -3.08 -14.17 5.48
N CYS A 6 -2.16 -14.24 6.45
CA CYS A 6 -1.07 -15.22 6.42
C CYS A 6 -1.34 -16.48 7.27
N GLY A 7 -2.24 -16.43 8.25
CA GLY A 7 -2.51 -17.55 9.16
C GLY A 7 -1.36 -17.94 10.12
N GLU A 8 -0.25 -17.21 10.09
CA GLU A 8 0.96 -17.53 10.84
C GLU A 8 1.08 -16.68 12.11
N GLU A 9 0.99 -15.36 11.96
CA GLU A 9 1.28 -14.40 13.03
C GLU A 9 0.03 -13.85 13.71
N GLU A 10 0.21 -13.24 14.88
CA GLU A 10 -0.90 -12.63 15.61
C GLU A 10 -1.28 -11.27 15.00
N ALA A 11 -2.58 -11.00 14.96
CA ALA A 11 -3.10 -9.69 14.62
C ALA A 11 -2.72 -8.69 15.71
N ASP A 12 -2.17 -7.54 15.31
CA ASP A 12 -1.70 -6.47 16.20
C ASP A 12 -1.52 -5.17 15.39
N GLY A 13 -1.45 -4.03 16.07
CA GLY A 13 -1.14 -2.73 15.50
C GLY A 13 -2.29 -2.08 14.72
N LYS A 14 -1.94 -1.32 13.67
CA LYS A 14 -2.87 -0.47 12.89
C LYS A 14 -4.12 -1.21 12.40
N TYR A 15 -3.98 -2.50 12.10
CA TYR A 15 -5.03 -3.31 11.49
C TYR A 15 -5.55 -4.45 12.38
N GLU A 16 -5.31 -4.37 13.70
CA GLU A 16 -5.71 -5.42 14.66
C GLU A 16 -7.22 -5.72 14.58
N GLU A 17 -8.06 -4.70 14.46
CA GLU A 17 -9.53 -4.85 14.39
C GLU A 17 -10.01 -5.63 13.15
N PHE A 18 -9.18 -5.67 12.09
CA PHE A 18 -9.43 -6.44 10.87
C PHE A 18 -8.78 -7.84 10.92
N GLY A 19 -8.13 -8.17 12.03
CA GLY A 19 -7.42 -9.42 12.21
C GLY A 19 -6.16 -9.52 11.36
N ILE A 20 -5.47 -8.41 11.09
CA ILE A 20 -4.27 -8.38 10.23
C ILE A 20 -3.04 -8.16 11.11
N CYS A 21 -1.98 -8.96 10.87
CA CYS A 21 -0.70 -8.80 11.58
C CYS A 21 0.10 -7.62 11.03
N PRO A 22 1.06 -7.07 11.81
CA PRO A 22 1.87 -5.92 11.40
C PRO A 22 2.54 -6.08 10.03
N ILE A 23 3.13 -7.24 9.75
CA ILE A 23 3.84 -7.48 8.47
C ILE A 23 2.89 -7.44 7.27
N CYS A 24 1.71 -8.06 7.38
CA CYS A 24 0.72 -7.97 6.31
C CYS A 24 0.14 -6.55 6.20
N GLY A 25 0.04 -5.84 7.33
CA GLY A 25 -0.35 -4.43 7.37
C GLY A 25 0.64 -3.51 6.65
N ASP A 26 1.95 -3.71 6.85
CA ASP A 26 2.99 -2.95 6.17
C ASP A 26 2.90 -3.13 4.65
N ILE A 27 2.61 -4.34 4.18
CA ILE A 27 2.42 -4.62 2.75
C ILE A 27 1.12 -3.98 2.21
N ILE A 28 0.05 -3.90 3.01
CA ILE A 28 -1.13 -3.12 2.62
C ILE A 28 -0.76 -1.65 2.45
N ASP A 29 0.01 -1.08 3.40
CA ASP A 29 0.51 0.29 3.30
C ASP A 29 1.37 0.48 2.05
N ASP A 30 2.21 -0.50 1.68
CA ASP A 30 3.02 -0.47 0.46
C ASP A 30 2.15 -0.42 -0.81
N VAL A 31 1.14 -1.29 -0.90
CA VAL A 31 0.22 -1.36 -2.04
C VAL A 31 -0.60 -0.07 -2.17
N ILE A 32 -1.07 0.47 -1.04
CA ILE A 32 -1.82 1.73 -1.02
C ILE A 32 -0.92 2.91 -1.39
N ALA A 33 0.31 2.96 -0.90
CA ALA A 33 1.29 3.97 -1.31
C ALA A 33 1.49 3.92 -2.83
N PHE A 34 1.66 2.73 -3.41
CA PHE A 34 1.84 2.59 -4.86
C PHE A 34 0.61 3.04 -5.65
N CYS A 35 -0.59 2.78 -5.14
CA CYS A 35 -1.82 3.32 -5.73
C CYS A 35 -1.87 4.86 -5.66
N PHE A 36 -1.43 5.48 -4.55
CA PHE A 36 -1.28 6.94 -4.46
C PHE A 36 -0.26 7.50 -5.45
N LYS A 37 0.81 6.76 -5.72
CA LYS A 37 1.78 7.15 -6.75
C LYS A 37 1.16 7.17 -8.14
N GLU A 38 0.36 6.17 -8.46
CA GLU A 38 -0.37 6.12 -9.73
C GLU A 38 -1.53 7.13 -9.80
N LEU A 39 -2.01 7.66 -8.65
CA LEU A 39 -3.01 8.72 -8.58
C LEU A 39 -2.47 10.07 -9.09
N GLU A 40 -1.17 10.35 -8.99
CA GLU A 40 -0.59 11.58 -9.56
C GLU A 40 -0.81 11.70 -11.07
N LYS A 41 -1.04 10.57 -11.74
CA LYS A 41 -1.30 10.48 -13.19
C LYS A 41 -2.80 10.40 -13.53
N SER A 42 -3.69 10.55 -12.56
CA SER A 42 -5.12 10.29 -12.70
C SER A 42 -6.00 11.48 -12.32
N ASP A 43 -7.10 11.69 -13.06
CA ASP A 43 -8.15 12.66 -12.72
C ASP A 43 -9.16 12.12 -11.69
N ALA A 44 -8.81 11.08 -10.93
CA ALA A 44 -9.73 10.44 -9.99
C ALA A 44 -10.05 11.35 -8.79
N VAL A 45 -11.34 11.61 -8.59
CA VAL A 45 -11.86 12.45 -7.49
C VAL A 45 -12.27 11.60 -6.28
N ASN A 46 -12.64 10.33 -6.49
CA ASN A 46 -13.00 9.38 -5.45
C ASN A 46 -11.87 8.35 -5.25
N LEU A 47 -11.21 8.42 -4.10
CA LEU A 47 -10.12 7.51 -3.74
C LEU A 47 -10.59 6.07 -3.53
N SER A 48 -11.70 5.84 -2.84
CA SER A 48 -12.18 4.47 -2.55
C SER A 48 -12.53 3.73 -3.84
N ASP A 49 -13.23 4.39 -4.79
CA ASP A 49 -13.49 3.84 -6.12
C ASP A 49 -12.19 3.60 -6.92
N TYR A 50 -11.23 4.51 -6.81
CA TYR A 50 -9.95 4.36 -7.48
C TYR A 50 -9.17 3.16 -6.95
N PHE A 51 -9.05 3.02 -5.63
CA PHE A 51 -8.39 1.88 -5.00
C PHE A 51 -9.08 0.59 -5.40
N ASN A 52 -10.41 0.50 -5.30
CA ASN A 52 -11.16 -0.69 -5.69
C ASN A 52 -10.94 -1.06 -7.17
N LYS A 53 -10.92 -0.08 -8.09
CA LYS A 53 -10.58 -0.33 -9.50
C LYS A 53 -9.15 -0.81 -9.68
N LYS A 54 -8.15 -0.17 -9.06
CA LYS A 54 -6.76 -0.62 -9.14
C LYS A 54 -6.56 -2.00 -8.54
N ILE A 55 -7.28 -2.29 -7.45
CA ILE A 55 -7.20 -3.55 -6.73
C ILE A 55 -7.91 -4.68 -7.51
N SER A 56 -8.90 -4.38 -8.35
CA SER A 56 -9.41 -5.36 -9.32
C SER A 56 -8.38 -5.78 -10.39
N HIS A 57 -7.36 -4.95 -10.65
CA HIS A 57 -6.24 -5.23 -11.56
C HIS A 57 -4.92 -5.54 -10.81
N ILE A 58 -5.00 -5.95 -9.55
CA ILE A 58 -3.84 -5.97 -8.66
C ILE A 58 -2.75 -7.00 -9.00
N ASN A 59 -3.01 -8.00 -9.83
CA ASN A 59 -1.93 -8.87 -10.34
C ASN A 59 -0.96 -8.09 -11.24
N GLU A 60 -1.49 -7.14 -12.02
CA GLU A 60 -0.68 -6.20 -12.80
C GLU A 60 0.03 -5.22 -11.85
N LEU A 61 -0.67 -4.73 -10.83
CA LEU A 61 -0.11 -3.84 -9.81
C LEU A 61 1.05 -4.51 -9.05
N ALA A 62 0.90 -5.75 -8.62
CA ALA A 62 1.93 -6.52 -7.93
C ALA A 62 3.15 -6.78 -8.83
N SER A 63 2.91 -7.07 -10.11
CA SER A 63 3.97 -7.22 -11.11
C SER A 63 4.71 -5.90 -11.36
N TRP A 64 3.98 -4.79 -11.39
CA TRP A 64 4.57 -3.46 -11.51
C TRP A 64 5.35 -3.08 -10.26
N MET A 65 4.76 -3.22 -9.08
CA MET A 65 5.43 -3.03 -7.79
C MET A 65 6.70 -3.87 -7.72
N TRP A 66 6.67 -5.13 -8.17
CA TRP A 66 7.86 -5.97 -8.24
C TRP A 66 8.93 -5.41 -9.16
N GLY A 67 8.58 -5.08 -10.41
CA GLY A 67 9.52 -4.45 -11.35
C GLY A 67 9.99 -3.07 -10.90
N TRP A 68 9.23 -2.40 -10.03
CA TRP A 68 9.56 -1.10 -9.48
C TRP A 68 10.51 -1.23 -8.27
N ILE A 69 10.23 -2.16 -7.36
CA ILE A 69 11.02 -2.46 -6.16
C ILE A 69 12.35 -3.13 -6.53
N MET A 70 12.40 -4.01 -7.53
CA MET A 70 13.58 -4.89 -7.71
C MET A 70 14.59 -4.45 -8.77
N GLY A 71 14.38 -3.32 -9.44
CA GLY A 71 15.21 -3.03 -10.61
C GLY A 71 14.77 -3.80 -11.86
N GLU A 72 15.47 -3.59 -12.97
CA GLU A 72 15.34 -4.45 -14.17
C GLU A 72 16.00 -5.82 -13.96
N ASP A 73 16.83 -5.98 -12.93
CA ASP A 73 17.62 -7.20 -12.68
C ASP A 73 16.97 -8.10 -11.62
N VAL A 74 15.89 -8.77 -12.06
CA VAL A 74 15.08 -9.68 -11.26
C VAL A 74 15.89 -10.88 -10.72
N GLU A 75 17.03 -11.24 -11.33
CA GLU A 75 17.85 -12.40 -10.92
C GLU A 75 18.68 -12.13 -9.65
N ALA A 76 19.23 -10.92 -9.48
CA ALA A 76 20.03 -10.55 -8.31
C ALA A 76 19.21 -10.45 -7.02
N ALA A 77 17.90 -10.23 -7.16
CA ALA A 77 16.99 -9.83 -6.10
C ALA A 77 16.20 -11.03 -5.49
N LYS A 78 16.28 -12.23 -6.11
CA LYS A 78 15.58 -13.45 -5.70
C LYS A 78 15.92 -13.97 -4.29
N GLY A 79 17.12 -13.70 -3.77
CA GLY A 79 17.59 -14.31 -2.52
C GLY A 79 17.07 -13.65 -1.22
N ALA A 80 16.89 -12.33 -1.21
CA ALA A 80 16.53 -11.59 0.00
C ALA A 80 15.01 -11.34 0.14
N ASP A 81 14.28 -11.25 -0.98
CA ASP A 81 12.91 -10.73 -1.03
C ASP A 81 11.85 -11.74 -1.49
N GLU A 82 12.20 -13.01 -1.65
CA GLU A 82 11.23 -14.07 -1.95
C GLU A 82 10.10 -14.17 -0.90
N ARG A 83 10.44 -13.93 0.37
CA ARG A 83 9.46 -13.91 1.48
C ARG A 83 8.55 -12.69 1.39
N TYR A 84 9.08 -11.52 1.04
CA TYR A 84 8.28 -10.33 0.80
C TYR A 84 7.32 -10.57 -0.36
N PHE A 85 7.81 -11.08 -1.49
CA PHE A 85 6.98 -11.33 -2.68
C PHE A 85 5.86 -12.35 -2.41
N LYS A 86 6.18 -13.49 -1.78
CA LYS A 86 5.15 -14.47 -1.37
C LYS A 86 4.10 -13.83 -0.47
N ARG A 87 4.50 -12.92 0.43
CA ARG A 87 3.57 -12.24 1.34
C ARG A 87 2.79 -11.12 0.65
N LEU A 88 3.39 -10.43 -0.31
CA LEU A 88 2.74 -9.49 -1.22
C LEU A 88 1.63 -10.18 -1.99
N GLU A 89 1.91 -11.33 -2.61
CA GLU A 89 0.88 -12.13 -3.32
C GLU A 89 -0.30 -12.51 -2.41
N LEU A 90 -0.03 -12.93 -1.17
CA LEU A 90 -1.07 -13.28 -0.20
C LEU A 90 -1.94 -12.07 0.16
N VAL A 91 -1.31 -10.93 0.48
CA VAL A 91 -2.02 -9.69 0.82
C VAL A 91 -2.86 -9.23 -0.37
N VAL A 92 -2.28 -9.22 -1.56
CA VAL A 92 -2.93 -8.82 -2.80
C VAL A 92 -4.17 -9.69 -3.08
N ARG A 93 -4.04 -11.02 -3.01
CA ARG A 93 -5.18 -11.95 -3.18
C ARG A 93 -6.25 -11.75 -2.13
N TRP A 94 -5.85 -11.49 -0.88
CA TRP A 94 -6.79 -11.20 0.18
C TRP A 94 -7.54 -9.89 -0.08
N MET A 95 -6.87 -8.82 -0.52
CA MET A 95 -7.51 -7.55 -0.86
C MET A 95 -8.55 -7.71 -1.99
N GLN A 96 -8.26 -8.52 -3.01
CA GLN A 96 -9.24 -8.83 -4.07
C GLN A 96 -10.46 -9.59 -3.57
N SER A 97 -10.23 -10.52 -2.64
CA SER A 97 -11.28 -11.41 -2.13
C SER A 97 -12.12 -10.75 -1.03
N ASN A 98 -11.69 -9.58 -0.51
CA ASN A 98 -12.32 -8.89 0.60
C ASN A 98 -12.53 -7.38 0.31
N PRO A 99 -13.21 -7.02 -0.79
CA PRO A 99 -13.38 -5.62 -1.18
C PRO A 99 -14.11 -4.78 -0.12
N ASP A 100 -15.11 -5.34 0.57
CA ASP A 100 -15.84 -4.63 1.63
C ASP A 100 -14.96 -4.30 2.84
N VAL A 101 -13.99 -5.17 3.15
CA VAL A 101 -13.05 -4.95 4.27
C VAL A 101 -12.02 -3.90 3.88
N LEU A 102 -11.55 -3.97 2.64
CA LEU A 102 -10.64 -3.02 2.06
C LEU A 102 -11.25 -1.61 1.97
N GLU A 103 -12.51 -1.47 1.57
CA GLU A 103 -13.22 -0.19 1.57
C GLU A 103 -13.22 0.43 2.98
N LYS A 104 -13.54 -0.37 4.01
CA LYS A 104 -13.48 0.08 5.42
C LYS A 104 -12.07 0.51 5.84
N ILE A 105 -11.04 -0.22 5.41
CA ILE A 105 -9.64 0.15 5.64
C ILE A 105 -9.32 1.50 4.97
N CYS A 106 -9.71 1.67 3.71
CA CYS A 106 -9.53 2.91 2.95
C CYS A 106 -10.24 4.10 3.61
N ASP A 107 -11.51 3.94 3.93
CA ASP A 107 -12.32 4.99 4.56
C ASP A 107 -11.75 5.41 5.91
N LYS A 108 -11.27 4.44 6.70
CA LYS A 108 -10.73 4.69 8.03
C LYS A 108 -9.36 5.36 8.00
N TYR A 109 -8.46 4.93 7.12
CA TYR A 109 -7.04 5.29 7.19
C TYR A 109 -6.52 6.13 6.01
N PHE A 110 -7.20 6.11 4.87
CA PHE A 110 -6.63 6.61 3.60
C PHE A 110 -7.52 7.60 2.83
N CYS A 111 -8.76 7.82 3.26
CA CYS A 111 -9.62 8.88 2.69
C CYS A 111 -9.36 10.24 3.33
N LYS A 112 -8.92 10.28 4.60
CA LYS A 112 -8.65 11.52 5.35
C LYS A 112 -7.32 11.43 6.08
N CYS A 113 -6.64 12.56 6.19
CA CYS A 113 -5.46 12.65 7.03
C CYS A 113 -5.86 12.54 8.51
N GLU A 114 -5.38 11.50 9.20
CA GLU A 114 -5.65 11.27 10.62
C GLU A 114 -5.22 12.45 11.53
N CYS A 115 -4.21 13.22 11.10
CA CYS A 115 -3.69 14.32 11.90
C CYS A 115 -4.50 15.61 11.76
N CYS A 116 -5.07 15.90 10.59
CA CYS A 116 -5.68 17.22 10.32
C CYS A 116 -7.07 17.17 9.67
N GLY A 117 -7.62 15.96 9.44
CA GLY A 117 -8.94 15.72 8.88
C GLY A 117 -9.12 16.10 7.41
N MET A 118 -8.06 16.53 6.72
CA MET A 118 -8.11 16.91 5.31
C MET A 118 -8.37 15.67 4.44
N ASP A 119 -9.31 15.80 3.51
CA ASP A 119 -9.55 14.79 2.48
C ASP A 119 -8.29 14.57 1.65
N LEU A 120 -7.90 13.30 1.51
CA LEU A 120 -6.77 12.90 0.69
C LEU A 120 -7.23 12.81 -0.76
N THR A 121 -6.49 13.46 -1.65
CA THR A 121 -6.75 13.60 -3.08
C THR A 121 -5.41 13.88 -3.77
N PRO A 122 -5.28 13.76 -5.10
CA PRO A 122 -4.04 14.10 -5.80
C PRO A 122 -3.51 15.51 -5.49
N VAL A 123 -4.40 16.48 -5.25
CA VAL A 123 -4.01 17.87 -4.95
C VAL A 123 -3.60 18.08 -3.49
N THR A 124 -4.07 17.24 -2.55
CA THR A 124 -3.81 17.37 -1.10
C THR A 124 -2.72 16.43 -0.58
N ILE A 125 -2.22 15.51 -1.40
CA ILE A 125 -1.05 14.68 -1.09
C ILE A 125 0.22 15.20 -1.78
N GLU A 126 1.37 14.92 -1.18
CA GLU A 126 2.70 15.11 -1.75
C GLU A 126 3.43 13.77 -1.69
N ILE A 127 4.06 13.39 -2.80
CA ILE A 127 4.90 12.20 -2.86
C ILE A 127 6.36 12.65 -2.84
N LYS A 128 7.14 12.05 -1.94
CA LYS A 128 8.57 12.32 -1.81
C LYS A 128 9.37 11.04 -1.91
N GLU A 129 10.44 11.08 -2.69
CA GLU A 129 11.41 10.00 -2.76
C GLU A 129 12.63 10.38 -1.91
N GLU A 130 12.93 9.57 -0.90
CA GLU A 130 14.01 9.81 0.06
C GLU A 130 14.59 8.47 0.54
N TYR A 131 15.90 8.28 0.38
CA TYR A 131 16.66 7.12 0.90
C TYR A 131 16.12 5.76 0.45
N GLY A 132 15.74 5.63 -0.82
CA GLY A 132 15.17 4.40 -1.34
C GLY A 132 13.75 4.11 -0.82
N TRP A 133 13.02 5.13 -0.40
CA TRP A 133 11.60 5.05 -0.06
C TRP A 133 10.85 6.11 -0.85
N PHE A 134 9.64 5.78 -1.29
CA PHE A 134 8.69 6.83 -1.64
C PHE A 134 7.63 6.94 -0.54
N LYS A 135 7.37 8.18 -0.13
CA LYS A 135 6.52 8.53 1.01
C LYS A 135 5.37 9.38 0.51
N VAL A 136 4.15 8.99 0.85
CA VAL A 136 2.93 9.76 0.62
C VAL A 136 2.65 10.57 1.87
N MET A 137 2.63 11.89 1.74
CA MET A 137 2.44 12.82 2.85
C MET A 137 1.26 13.75 2.62
N CYS A 138 0.60 14.16 3.69
CA CYS A 138 -0.41 15.20 3.62
C CYS A 138 0.25 16.57 3.36
N LYS A 139 -0.14 17.30 2.30
CA LYS A 139 0.42 18.63 2.00
C LYS A 139 0.17 19.65 3.11
N LYS A 140 -0.97 19.56 3.80
CA LYS A 140 -1.36 20.53 4.85
C LYS A 140 -0.53 20.39 6.13
N CYS A 141 -0.41 19.18 6.66
CA CYS A 141 0.23 18.95 7.97
C CYS A 141 1.54 18.19 7.91
N ARG A 142 1.98 17.78 6.71
CA ARG A 142 3.22 17.04 6.44
C ARG A 142 3.31 15.67 7.14
N LYS A 143 2.20 15.16 7.66
CA LYS A 143 2.11 13.82 8.26
C LYS A 143 2.24 12.75 7.17
N LEU A 144 3.01 11.69 7.47
CA LEU A 144 3.10 10.49 6.65
C LEU A 144 1.75 9.76 6.63
N ILE A 145 1.29 9.42 5.43
CA ILE A 145 0.04 8.65 5.18
C ILE A 145 0.39 7.19 4.92
N ALA A 146 1.31 6.97 3.98
CA ALA A 146 1.81 5.65 3.60
C ALA A 146 3.23 5.80 3.05
N LYS A 147 4.00 4.72 3.05
CA LYS A 147 5.32 4.66 2.41
C LYS A 147 5.51 3.28 1.82
N CYS A 148 6.35 3.19 0.80
CA CYS A 148 6.78 1.92 0.24
C CYS A 148 8.26 1.99 -0.10
N PHE A 149 8.95 0.88 0.09
CA PHE A 149 10.35 0.77 -0.24
C PHE A 149 10.52 0.82 -1.77
N SER A 150 11.54 1.53 -2.23
CA SER A 150 11.88 1.77 -3.64
C SER A 150 13.38 2.00 -3.77
N PRO A 151 14.18 0.94 -3.91
CA PRO A 151 15.63 1.05 -3.98
C PRO A 151 16.15 1.63 -5.31
N LYS A 152 15.27 1.97 -6.27
CA LYS A 152 15.63 2.42 -7.63
C LYS A 152 16.33 3.79 -7.73
N GLU A 153 16.53 4.52 -6.64
CA GLU A 153 17.25 5.81 -6.65
C GLU A 153 18.28 5.93 -5.53
N ILE A 154 19.34 5.11 -5.59
CA ILE A 154 20.64 5.41 -4.95
C ILE A 154 21.67 5.67 -6.05
#